data_AF-A0A934JYJ1-F1
#
_entry.id   AF-A0A934JYJ1-F1
#
_cell.length_a   1.000
_cell.length_b   1.000
_cell.length_c   1.000
_cell.angle_alpha   90.00
_cell.angle_beta   90.00
_cell.angle_gamma   90.00
#
_symmetry.space_group_name_H-M   'P 1'
#
loop_
_entity.id
_entity.type
_entity.pdbx_description
1 polymer ?
#
loop_
_entity_poly.entity_id
_entity_poly.type
_entity_poly.pdbx_seq_one_letter_code
_entity_poly.pdbx_strand_id
1 'polypeptide(L)'
;MSRTAELVPLASIVPPLNHEVAAGFDAVVGDESVHVRAVLERTVVVEHANAERSVVRKELCMVEEGAVPFIPGNPSAGVGPRQWRRLPGKPPK
;
A
#
# COMPACT_ATOMS: atom_id res chain seq x y z
N MET A 1 -2.03 4.36 -30.43
CA MET A 1 -3.07 3.84 -29.53
C MET A 1 -2.58 4.02 -28.10
N SER A 2 -2.70 5.24 -27.57
CA SER A 2 -2.44 5.55 -26.16
C SER A 2 -3.55 4.86 -25.37
N ARG A 3 -3.25 3.70 -24.78
CA ARG A 3 -4.12 3.09 -23.79
C ARG A 3 -4.18 4.07 -22.62
N THR A 4 -5.24 4.86 -22.53
CA THR A 4 -5.63 5.47 -21.26
C THR A 4 -5.85 4.30 -20.31
N ALA A 5 -4.86 4.04 -19.46
CA ALA A 5 -4.99 3.00 -18.45
C ALA A 5 -6.17 3.38 -17.57
N GLU A 6 -7.16 2.50 -17.49
CA GLU A 6 -8.36 2.74 -16.71
C GLU A 6 -7.97 2.66 -15.23
N LEU A 7 -8.13 3.80 -14.54
CA LEU A 7 -7.86 3.87 -13.12
C LEU A 7 -9.05 3.28 -12.37
N VAL A 8 -8.78 2.27 -11.53
CA VAL A 8 -9.77 1.61 -10.69
C VAL A 8 -9.45 1.82 -9.21
N PRO A 9 -10.43 1.82 -8.30
CA PRO A 9 -10.15 1.87 -6.88
C PRO A 9 -9.36 0.65 -6.43
N LEU A 10 -8.34 0.81 -5.59
CA LEU A 10 -7.58 -0.32 -5.06
C LEU A 10 -8.46 -1.32 -4.30
N ALA A 11 -9.60 -0.87 -3.76
CA ALA A 11 -10.60 -1.73 -3.13
C ALA A 11 -11.24 -2.76 -4.08
N SER A 12 -11.25 -2.53 -5.40
CA SER A 12 -11.77 -3.49 -6.38
C SER A 12 -10.73 -4.52 -6.84
N ILE A 13 -9.46 -4.33 -6.48
CA ILE A 13 -8.40 -5.28 -6.83
C ILE A 13 -8.49 -6.48 -5.89
N VAL A 14 -8.79 -7.64 -6.47
CA VAL A 14 -8.88 -8.91 -5.75
C VAL A 14 -7.57 -9.67 -5.94
N PRO A 15 -6.76 -9.83 -4.88
CA PRO A 15 -5.55 -10.63 -4.98
C PRO A 15 -5.91 -12.11 -5.22
N PRO A 16 -5.05 -12.86 -5.93
CA PRO A 16 -5.19 -14.30 -6.05
C PRO A 16 -5.23 -15.02 -4.68
N LEU A 17 -5.70 -16.27 -4.66
CA LEU A 17 -5.72 -17.07 -3.44
C LEU A 17 -4.31 -17.16 -2.83
N ASN A 18 -4.22 -17.00 -1.50
CA ASN A 18 -2.97 -16.97 -0.75
C ASN A 18 -1.98 -15.88 -1.20
N HIS A 19 -2.47 -14.77 -1.77
CA HIS A 19 -1.66 -13.60 -2.08
C HIS A 19 -2.20 -12.37 -1.36
N GLU A 20 -1.30 -11.43 -1.13
CA GLU A 20 -1.59 -10.10 -0.60
C GLU A 20 -1.13 -9.04 -1.60
N VAL A 21 -1.76 -7.88 -1.55
CA VAL A 21 -1.32 -6.72 -2.32
C VAL A 21 -0.01 -6.22 -1.71
N ALA A 22 1.05 -6.15 -2.52
CA ALA A 22 2.34 -5.65 -2.06
C ALA A 22 2.38 -4.12 -2.03
N ALA A 23 3.36 -3.55 -1.35
CA ALA A 23 3.64 -2.10 -1.40
C ALA A 23 4.69 -1.78 -2.47
N GLY A 24 4.99 -0.50 -2.66
CA GLY A 24 6.06 -0.01 -3.52
C GLY A 24 5.64 0.27 -4.96
N PHE A 25 4.38 0.64 -5.19
CA PHE A 25 3.83 0.97 -6.49
C PHE A 25 3.15 2.35 -6.45
N ASP A 26 2.93 2.94 -7.62
CA ASP A 26 2.35 4.27 -7.74
C ASP A 26 0.82 4.21 -7.88
N ALA A 27 0.16 5.22 -7.32
CA ALA A 27 -1.28 5.36 -7.31
C ALA A 27 -1.68 6.84 -7.45
N VAL A 28 -2.98 7.10 -7.57
CA VAL A 28 -3.56 8.45 -7.61
C VAL A 28 -4.57 8.60 -6.48
N VAL A 29 -4.48 9.68 -5.72
CA VAL A 29 -5.48 10.04 -4.69
C VAL A 29 -6.01 11.43 -4.99
N GLY A 30 -7.32 11.54 -5.25
CA GLY A 30 -7.91 12.77 -5.78
C GLY A 30 -7.38 13.02 -7.19
N ASP A 31 -6.38 13.91 -7.31
CA ASP A 31 -5.68 14.25 -8.55
C ASP A 31 -4.14 14.20 -8.38
N GLU A 32 -3.65 13.69 -7.25
CA GLU A 32 -2.22 13.66 -6.93
C GLU A 32 -1.65 12.26 -7.13
N SER A 33 -0.50 12.16 -7.83
CA SER A 33 0.28 10.93 -7.90
C SER A 33 1.05 10.70 -6.60
N VAL A 34 0.86 9.53 -6.01
CA VAL A 34 1.43 9.14 -4.72
C VAL A 34 2.08 7.77 -4.79
N HIS A 35 3.04 7.50 -3.92
CA HIS A 35 3.71 6.21 -3.84
C HIS A 35 3.18 5.39 -2.66
N VAL A 36 2.69 4.19 -2.91
CA VAL A 36 2.10 3.32 -1.89
C VAL A 36 3.20 2.66 -1.06
N ARG A 37 3.26 2.96 0.23
CA ARG A 37 4.27 2.44 1.17
C ARG A 37 3.80 1.24 1.98
N ALA A 38 2.50 1.13 2.22
CA ALA A 38 1.89 -0.01 2.88
C ALA A 38 0.42 -0.17 2.49
N VAL A 39 -0.04 -1.41 2.38
CA VAL A 39 -1.44 -1.75 2.15
C VAL A 39 -1.96 -2.48 3.38
N LEU A 40 -3.01 -1.93 4.00
CA LEU A 40 -3.69 -2.53 5.14
C LEU A 40 -5.04 -3.10 4.67
N GLU A 41 -5.87 -3.59 5.58
CA GLU A 41 -7.15 -4.20 5.21
C GLU A 41 -8.07 -3.22 4.45
N ARG A 42 -8.27 -2.00 4.98
CA ARG A 42 -9.16 -0.96 4.42
C ARG A 42 -8.47 0.33 4.01
N THR A 43 -7.24 0.52 4.45
CA THR A 43 -6.47 1.76 4.22
C THR A 43 -5.15 1.47 3.55
N VAL A 44 -4.54 2.52 3.03
CA VAL A 44 -3.20 2.53 2.46
C VAL A 44 -2.41 3.67 3.07
N VAL A 45 -1.13 3.42 3.29
CA VAL A 45 -0.17 4.48 3.61
C VAL A 45 0.48 4.91 2.32
N VAL A 46 0.35 6.18 1.98
CA VAL A 46 0.90 6.77 0.76
C VAL A 46 1.94 7.82 1.11
N GLU A 47 2.91 8.00 0.23
CA GLU A 47 3.93 9.03 0.29
C GLU A 47 3.72 9.99 -0.88
N HIS A 48 3.60 11.27 -0.55
CA HIS A 48 3.39 12.36 -1.50
C HIS A 48 4.73 12.84 -2.06
N ALA A 49 4.71 13.62 -3.14
CA ALA A 49 5.93 14.13 -3.77
C ALA A 49 6.79 15.01 -2.83
N ASN A 50 6.17 15.61 -1.80
CA ASN A 50 6.84 16.39 -0.75
C ASN A 50 7.41 15.52 0.39
N ALA A 51 7.44 14.19 0.24
CA ALA A 51 7.82 13.20 1.24
C ALA A 51 6.92 13.12 2.49
N GLU A 52 5.80 13.84 2.52
CA GLU A 52 4.79 13.65 3.56
C GLU A 52 4.07 12.32 3.38
N ARG A 53 3.62 11.75 4.50
CA ARG A 53 2.89 10.49 4.51
C ARG A 53 1.50 10.69 5.03
N SER A 54 0.53 10.12 4.33
CA SER A 54 -0.87 10.14 4.72
C SER A 54 -1.46 8.74 4.70
N VAL A 55 -2.60 8.59 5.39
CA VAL A 55 -3.38 7.36 5.41
C VAL A 55 -4.68 7.62 4.68
N VAL A 56 -4.89 6.88 3.61
CA VAL A 56 -6.04 7.05 2.71
C VAL A 56 -6.86 5.77 2.70
N ARG A 57 -8.16 5.86 2.47
CA ARG A 57 -9.01 4.67 2.29
C ARG A 57 -8.74 4.05 0.92
N LYS A 58 -8.80 2.72 0.83
CA LYS A 58 -8.62 1.98 -0.44
C LYS A 58 -9.60 2.40 -1.53
N GLU A 59 -10.80 2.84 -1.16
CA GLU A 59 -11.79 3.30 -2.14
C GLU A 59 -11.40 4.61 -2.84
N LEU A 60 -10.49 5.40 -2.23
CA LEU A 60 -10.02 6.69 -2.74
C LEU A 60 -8.62 6.61 -3.36
N CYS A 61 -7.99 5.44 -3.31
CA CYS A 61 -6.68 5.19 -3.90
C CYS A 61 -6.89 4.53 -5.26
N MET A 62 -6.66 5.28 -6.32
CA MET A 62 -6.89 4.88 -7.70
C MET A 62 -5.60 4.31 -8.29
N VAL A 63 -5.69 3.18 -8.99
CA VAL A 63 -4.54 2.43 -9.49
C VAL A 63 -4.80 1.94 -10.90
N GLU A 64 -3.74 1.77 -11.69
CA GLU A 64 -3.84 0.99 -12.91
C GLU A 64 -3.91 -0.49 -12.54
N GLU A 65 -4.94 -1.21 -13.01
CA GLU A 65 -5.19 -2.60 -12.62
C GLU A 65 -3.97 -3.52 -12.82
N GLY A 66 -3.22 -3.31 -13.92
CA GLY A 66 -2.03 -4.10 -14.23
C GLY A 66 -0.75 -3.69 -13.49
N ALA A 67 -0.76 -2.56 -12.77
CA ALA A 67 0.42 -2.05 -12.05
C ALA A 67 0.48 -2.50 -10.59
N VAL A 68 -0.56 -3.15 -10.07
CA VAL A 68 -0.63 -3.57 -8.67
C VAL A 68 0.10 -4.90 -8.47
N PRO A 69 1.23 -4.92 -7.74
CA PRO A 69 1.97 -6.14 -7.47
C PRO A 69 1.29 -6.99 -6.39
N PHE A 70 1.33 -8.31 -6.57
CA PHE A 70 0.93 -9.28 -5.55
C PHE A 70 2.15 -10.04 -5.02
N ILE A 71 2.14 -10.32 -3.72
CA ILE A 71 3.13 -11.19 -3.08
C ILE A 71 2.41 -12.39 -2.46
N PRO A 72 3.09 -13.56 -2.33
CA PRO A 72 2.54 -14.67 -1.57
C PRO A 72 2.20 -14.21 -0.16
N GLY A 73 0.93 -14.36 0.21
CA GLY A 73 0.42 -14.08 1.54
C GLY A 73 1.10 -15.02 2.53
N ASN A 74 1.51 -14.47 3.66
CA ASN A 74 2.16 -15.27 4.69
C ASN A 74 1.07 -15.74 5.67
N PRO A 75 0.75 -17.05 5.74
CA PRO A 75 -0.22 -17.56 6.72
C PRO A 75 0.23 -17.33 8.18
N SER A 76 1.49 -16.94 8.41
CA SER A 76 2.06 -16.56 9.70
C SER A 76 2.17 -15.04 9.93
N ALA A 77 1.72 -14.19 9.00
CA ALA A 77 1.74 -12.73 9.14
C ALA A 77 0.57 -12.16 9.95
N GLY A 78 -0.03 -12.98 10.82
CA GLY A 78 -0.58 -12.43 12.05
C GLY A 78 0.53 -11.62 12.69
N VAL A 79 0.38 -10.29 12.71
CA VAL A 79 1.34 -9.37 13.31
C VAL A 79 1.42 -9.73 14.80
N GLY A 80 2.32 -10.65 15.13
CA GLY A 80 2.66 -10.93 16.51
C GLY A 80 3.21 -9.64 17.12
N PRO A 81 3.08 -9.42 18.45
CA PRO A 81 3.52 -8.20 19.13
C PRO A 81 5.02 -7.81 19.01
N ARG A 82 5.81 -8.44 18.12
CA ARG A 82 7.27 -8.43 18.12
C ARG A 82 7.95 -7.76 16.91
N GLN A 83 7.26 -6.98 16.08
CA GLN A 83 7.94 -6.35 14.93
C GLN A 83 7.88 -4.83 14.84
N TRP A 84 7.55 -4.15 15.93
CA TRP A 84 8.03 -2.78 16.13
C TRP A 84 9.53 -2.87 16.39
N ARG A 85 10.35 -2.80 15.33
CA ARG A 85 11.80 -2.70 15.47
C ARG A 85 12.08 -1.51 16.39
N ARG A 86 12.59 -1.80 17.60
CA ARG A 86 13.10 -0.77 18.50
C ARG A 86 14.15 0.01 17.70
N LEU A 87 13.89 1.30 17.47
CA LEU A 87 14.92 2.22 17.02
C LEU A 87 16.11 2.07 17.98
N PRO A 88 17.37 2.07 17.50
CA PRO A 88 18.53 1.92 18.36
C PRO A 88 18.69 3.20 19.19
N GLY A 89 18.04 3.23 20.34
CA GLY A 89 18.21 4.22 21.39
C GLY A 89 18.48 3.48 22.69
N LYS A 90 19.64 3.75 23.31
CA LYS A 90 19.96 3.25 24.66
C LYS A 90 18.80 3.56 25.62
N PRO A 91 18.44 2.64 26.52
CA PRO A 91 17.45 2.93 27.55
C PRO A 91 17.97 4.06 28.47
N PRO A 92 17.11 4.95 28.97
CA PRO A 92 17.50 5.93 29.98
C PRO A 92 17.88 5.21 31.29
N LYS A 93 18.85 5.79 32.01
CA LYS A 93 19.36 5.31 33.30
C LYS A 93 18.32 5.40 34.42
#